data_AF-A0AAD8T6U2-F1
#
_entry.id   AF-A0AAD8T6U2-F1
#
_cell.length_a   1.000
_cell.length_b   1.000
_cell.length_c   1.000
_cell.angle_alpha   90.00
_cell.angle_beta   90.00
_cell.angle_gamma   90.00
#
_symmetry.space_group_name_H-M   'P 1'
#
loop_
_entity.id
_entity.type
_entity.pdbx_description
1 polymer ?
#
loop_
_entity_poly.entity_id
_entity_poly.type
_entity_poly.pdbx_seq_one_letter_code
_entity_poly.pdbx_strand_id
1 'polypeptide(L)'
;MLPFLQKVNGARMVRELFEMARSKKACIIFFDEVDAIGGARFDDGAGGDNEVQRTMLEIVNQLDGFDARGNIKVLMATNRPHTLDPALLRPGRLDRKVEFGLPDLEGRTQIYSKYTRAGADIKSVCTEAG
;
A
#
# COMPACT_ATOMS: atom_id res chain seq x y z
N MET A 1 35.27 3.09 -3.46
CA MET A 1 34.76 2.15 -2.44
C MET A 1 33.42 2.69 -1.93
N LEU A 2 32.36 2.54 -2.74
CA LEU A 2 31.00 2.92 -2.30
C LEU A 2 30.50 1.83 -1.34
N PRO A 3 30.03 2.17 -0.14
CA PRO A 3 29.30 1.22 0.70
C PRO A 3 27.88 1.06 0.13
N PHE A 4 27.76 0.41 -1.03
CA PHE A 4 26.49 0.05 -1.67
C PHE A 4 25.95 -1.29 -1.13
N LEU A 5 26.24 -1.59 0.13
CA LEU A 5 25.71 -2.73 0.89
C LEU A 5 25.08 -2.21 2.18
N GLN A 6 24.33 -1.12 2.08
CA GLN A 6 23.47 -0.69 3.16
C GLN A 6 22.29 -1.69 3.18
N LYS A 7 22.24 -2.56 4.20
CA LYS A 7 21.03 -3.30 4.57
C LYS A 7 19.84 -2.35 4.41
N VAL A 8 18.90 -2.69 3.52
CA VAL A 8 17.75 -1.86 3.18
C VAL A 8 16.78 -1.89 4.36
N ASN A 9 17.08 -1.11 5.39
CA ASN A 9 16.23 -1.03 6.57
C ASN A 9 14.97 -0.25 6.20
N GLY A 10 13.88 -0.97 5.92
CA GLY A 10 12.62 -0.39 5.45
C GLY A 10 12.07 0.67 6.42
N ALA A 11 12.26 0.50 7.73
CA ALA A 11 11.88 1.51 8.73
C ALA A 11 12.66 2.85 8.59
N ARG A 12 13.89 2.84 8.05
CA ARG A 12 14.59 4.10 7.74
C ARG A 12 13.98 4.78 6.51
N MET A 13 13.66 4.00 5.47
CA MET A 13 13.04 4.53 4.25
C MET A 13 11.68 5.17 4.53
N VAL A 14 10.88 4.56 5.40
CA VAL A 14 9.59 5.13 5.83
C VAL A 14 9.81 6.49 6.51
N ARG A 15 10.80 6.61 7.40
CA ARG A 15 11.12 7.90 8.05
C ARG A 15 11.50 8.97 7.03
N GLU A 16 12.42 8.65 6.13
CA GLU A 16 12.88 9.58 5.09
C GLU A 16 11.75 10.00 4.14
N LEU A 17 10.83 9.08 3.81
CA LEU A 17 9.64 9.35 2.99
C LEU A 17 8.73 10.37 3.68
N PHE A 18 8.44 10.19 4.96
CA PHE A 18 7.57 11.11 5.71
C PHE A 18 8.25 12.45 5.99
N GLU A 19 9.56 12.49 6.22
CA GLU A 19 10.34 13.74 6.32
C GLU A 19 10.29 14.53 5.01
N MET A 20 10.50 13.85 3.88
CA MET A 20 10.38 14.45 2.56
C MET A 20 8.97 14.99 2.33
N ALA A 21 7.93 14.22 2.67
CA ALA A 21 6.54 14.64 2.51
C ALA A 21 6.18 15.85 3.38
N ARG A 22 6.70 15.93 4.62
CA ARG A 22 6.51 17.08 5.52
C ARG A 22 7.12 18.38 4.99
N SER A 23 8.17 18.30 4.17
CA SER A 23 8.75 19.47 3.49
C SER A 23 7.84 20.07 2.42
N LYS A 24 6.77 19.37 2.02
CA LYS A 24 5.83 19.80 0.98
C LYS A 24 4.57 20.41 1.59
N LYS A 25 3.98 21.39 0.89
CA LYS A 25 2.72 22.05 1.30
C LYS A 25 1.54 21.06 1.36
N ALA A 26 1.48 20.12 0.42
CA ALA A 26 0.49 19.04 0.37
C ALA A 26 1.11 17.84 -0.34
N CYS A 27 0.84 16.63 0.14
CA CYS A 27 1.41 15.40 -0.42
C CYS A 27 0.43 14.23 -0.31
N ILE A 28 0.42 13.36 -1.31
CA ILE A 28 -0.27 12.07 -1.26
C ILE A 28 0.81 10.99 -1.29
N ILE A 29 0.80 10.12 -0.28
CA ILE A 29 1.64 8.92 -0.24
C ILE A 29 0.75 7.74 -0.59
N PHE A 30 1.14 6.96 -1.59
CA PHE A 30 0.45 5.74 -1.98
C PHE A 30 1.35 4.54 -1.69
N PHE A 31 0.85 3.61 -0.88
CA PHE A 31 1.46 2.31 -0.66
C PHE A 31 0.65 1.25 -1.38
N ASP A 32 1.27 0.55 -2.32
CA ASP A 32 0.68 -0.61 -2.97
C ASP A 32 1.16 -1.90 -2.29
N GLU A 33 0.38 -2.96 -2.42
CA GLU A 33 0.68 -4.29 -1.87
C GLU A 33 1.13 -4.25 -0.40
N VAL A 34 0.42 -3.50 0.44
CA VAL A 34 0.83 -3.32 1.86
C VAL A 34 0.83 -4.62 2.66
N ASP A 35 0.19 -5.69 2.16
CA ASP A 35 0.27 -7.04 2.72
C ASP A 35 1.65 -7.69 2.57
N ALA A 36 2.47 -7.25 1.61
CA ALA A 36 3.87 -7.69 1.49
C ALA A 36 4.73 -7.22 2.67
N ILE A 37 4.35 -6.10 3.30
CA ILE A 37 5.05 -5.53 4.45
C ILE A 37 4.27 -5.57 5.77
N GLY A 38 3.00 -5.96 5.72
CA GLY A 38 2.04 -5.82 6.82
C GLY A 38 1.38 -7.11 7.29
N GLY A 39 1.86 -8.28 6.85
CA GLY A 39 1.33 -9.58 7.23
C GLY A 39 1.43 -9.84 8.74
N ALA A 40 0.31 -10.20 9.36
CA ALA A 40 0.28 -10.72 10.73
C ALA A 40 0.98 -12.08 10.80
N ARG A 41 2.03 -12.16 11.63
CA ARG A 41 2.82 -13.35 12.03
C ARG A 41 2.30 -14.71 11.56
N PHE A 42 3.17 -15.46 10.87
CA PHE A 42 3.30 -16.89 11.11
C PHE A 42 4.57 -17.10 11.95
N ASP A 43 4.38 -17.54 13.19
CA ASP A 43 5.41 -17.80 14.19
C ASP A 43 6.26 -19.02 13.79
N ASP A 44 7.09 -18.88 12.75
CA ASP A 44 7.98 -19.93 12.25
C ASP A 44 9.45 -19.51 12.43
N GLY A 45 9.85 -19.23 13.68
CA GLY A 45 11.22 -19.36 14.21
C GLY A 45 12.41 -18.66 13.51
N ALA A 46 12.21 -17.91 12.43
CA ALA A 46 13.26 -17.39 11.57
C ALA A 46 13.27 -15.85 11.60
N GLY A 47 14.37 -15.27 12.09
CA GLY A 47 14.54 -13.83 12.35
C GLY A 47 14.44 -12.88 11.14
N GLY A 48 13.99 -13.33 9.96
CA GLY A 48 13.72 -12.50 8.79
C GLY A 48 12.42 -11.67 8.91
N ASP A 49 11.44 -12.16 9.66
CA ASP A 49 10.13 -11.50 9.84
C ASP A 49 10.24 -10.17 10.62
N ASN A 50 11.33 -10.01 11.40
CA ASN A 50 11.57 -8.84 12.24
C ASN A 50 11.78 -7.54 11.45
N GLU A 51 12.35 -7.56 10.24
CA GLU A 51 12.64 -6.33 9.47
C GLU A 51 11.39 -5.78 8.78
N VAL A 52 10.58 -6.68 8.23
CA VAL A 52 9.28 -6.35 7.63
C VAL A 52 8.35 -5.79 8.71
N GLN A 53 8.27 -6.46 9.86
CA GLN A 53 7.47 -5.99 10.98
C GLN A 53 7.92 -4.61 11.49
N ARG A 54 9.23 -4.34 11.56
CA ARG A 54 9.75 -3.02 11.95
C ARG A 54 9.34 -1.93 10.96
N THR A 55 9.30 -2.25 9.67
CA THR A 55 8.84 -1.33 8.63
C THR A 55 7.35 -1.02 8.79
N MET A 56 6.54 -2.03 9.08
CA MET A 56 5.11 -1.86 9.36
C MET A 56 4.86 -0.98 10.58
N LEU A 57 5.54 -1.28 11.70
CA LEU A 57 5.43 -0.51 12.93
C LEU A 57 5.84 0.95 12.73
N GLU A 58 6.85 1.22 11.91
CA GLU A 58 7.24 2.59 11.59
C GLU A 58 6.15 3.33 10.82
N ILE A 59 5.50 2.69 9.84
CA ILE A 59 4.36 3.30 9.13
C ILE A 59 3.24 3.63 10.13
N VAL A 60 2.92 2.71 11.04
CA VAL A 60 1.92 2.95 12.10
C VAL A 60 2.31 4.16 12.95
N ASN A 61 3.57 4.25 13.38
CA ASN A 61 4.07 5.37 14.18
C ASN A 61 3.98 6.71 13.42
N GLN A 62 4.31 6.73 12.12
CA GLN A 62 4.20 7.95 11.31
C GLN A 62 2.73 8.36 11.06
N LEU A 63 1.79 7.41 11.07
CA LEU A 63 0.35 7.68 10.96
C LEU A 63 -0.26 8.17 12.27
N ASP A 64 0.18 7.63 13.41
CA ASP A 64 -0.23 7.99 14.77
C ASP A 64 0.27 9.36 15.25
N GLY A 65 1.37 9.82 14.66
CA GLY A 65 2.29 10.81 15.22
C GLY A 65 1.65 11.91 16.07
N PHE A 66 2.30 12.19 17.22
CA PHE A 66 1.99 13.32 18.09
C PHE A 66 2.16 14.68 17.40
N ASP A 67 2.97 14.75 16.33
CA ASP A 67 3.13 15.93 15.50
C ASP A 67 2.03 16.00 14.43
N ALA A 68 1.50 17.20 14.21
CA ALA A 68 0.55 17.44 13.14
C ALA A 68 1.17 17.00 11.80
N ARG A 69 0.65 15.92 11.22
CA ARG A 69 1.08 15.30 9.94
C ARG A 69 0.98 16.25 8.72
N GLY A 70 0.64 17.52 8.92
CA GLY A 70 0.40 18.52 7.88
C GLY A 70 -0.72 18.10 6.95
N ASN A 71 -0.64 18.52 5.70
CA ASN A 71 -1.58 18.13 4.66
C ASN A 71 -1.06 16.91 3.86
N ILE A 72 -0.72 15.84 4.58
CA ILE A 72 -0.32 14.55 3.99
C ILE A 72 -1.50 13.59 4.04
N LYS A 73 -1.92 13.11 2.88
CA LYS A 73 -2.92 12.05 2.72
C LYS A 73 -2.20 10.76 2.40
N VAL A 74 -2.64 9.67 3.03
CA VAL A 74 -2.07 8.34 2.80
C VAL A 74 -3.15 7.45 2.21
N LEU A 75 -2.80 6.77 1.12
CA LEU A 75 -3.61 5.77 0.44
C LEU A 75 -2.84 4.45 0.52
N MET A 76 -3.56 3.36 0.78
CA MET A 76 -2.99 2.02 0.87
C MET A 76 -3.86 1.06 0.05
N ALA A 77 -3.22 0.17 -0.70
CA ALA A 77 -3.87 -0.90 -1.45
C ALA A 77 -3.34 -2.28 -1.00
N THR A 78 -4.25 -3.25 -0.89
CA THR A 78 -3.92 -4.63 -0.55
C THR A 78 -4.93 -5.59 -1.18
N ASN A 79 -4.47 -6.78 -1.53
CA ASN A 79 -5.32 -7.89 -1.95
C ASN A 79 -5.74 -8.78 -0.76
N ARG A 80 -5.11 -8.60 0.41
CA ARG A 80 -5.31 -9.43 1.61
C ARG A 80 -5.63 -8.56 2.82
N PRO A 81 -6.80 -7.89 2.87
CA PRO A 81 -7.14 -6.99 3.97
C PRO A 81 -7.22 -7.71 5.34
N HIS A 82 -7.45 -9.02 5.37
CA HIS A 82 -7.52 -9.83 6.58
C HIS A 82 -6.14 -10.15 7.19
N THR A 83 -5.04 -10.03 6.42
CA THR A 83 -3.68 -10.27 6.93
C THR A 83 -3.03 -9.00 7.47
N LEU A 84 -3.66 -7.83 7.30
CA LEU A 84 -3.10 -6.56 7.76
C LEU A 84 -3.06 -6.45 9.28
N ASP A 85 -2.02 -5.81 9.80
CA ASP A 85 -1.91 -5.48 11.22
C ASP A 85 -3.15 -4.68 11.69
N PRO A 86 -3.90 -5.19 12.69
CA PRO A 86 -5.07 -4.50 13.26
C PRO A 86 -4.76 -3.09 13.77
N ALA A 87 -3.50 -2.80 14.11
CA ALA A 87 -3.03 -1.47 14.47
C ALA A 87 -3.33 -0.46 13.36
N LEU A 88 -3.12 -0.78 12.08
CA LEU A 88 -3.42 0.16 10.98
C LEU A 88 -4.90 0.52 10.89
N LEU A 89 -5.77 -0.42 11.27
CA LEU A 89 -7.21 -0.30 11.14
C LEU A 89 -7.87 0.52 12.26
N ARG A 90 -7.09 1.00 13.24
CA ARG A 90 -7.58 1.83 14.33
C ARG A 90 -7.97 3.23 13.82
N PRO A 91 -9.02 3.85 14.38
CA PRO A 91 -9.41 5.23 14.05
C PRO A 91 -8.24 6.22 14.22
N GLY A 92 -8.13 7.20 13.33
CA GLY A 92 -7.04 8.18 13.30
C GLY A 92 -5.86 7.81 12.38
N ARG A 93 -5.81 6.56 11.90
CA ARG A 93 -4.80 6.08 10.94
C ARG A 93 -5.41 5.88 9.56
N LEU A 94 -6.18 4.81 9.39
CA LEU A 94 -6.94 4.50 8.17
C LEU A 94 -8.43 4.69 8.43
N ASP A 95 -8.91 5.91 8.26
CA ASP A 95 -10.29 6.30 8.57
C ASP A 95 -11.32 5.83 7.52
N ARG A 96 -10.86 5.59 6.29
CA ARG A 96 -11.73 5.21 5.16
C ARG A 96 -11.26 3.90 4.56
N LYS A 97 -12.22 3.00 4.36
CA LYS A 97 -12.02 1.70 3.71
C LYS A 97 -12.92 1.66 2.49
N VAL A 98 -12.33 1.37 1.34
CA VAL A 98 -13.04 1.23 0.07
C VAL A 98 -12.78 -0.17 -0.41
N GLU A 99 -13.83 -0.96 -0.55
CA GLU A 99 -13.75 -2.31 -1.07
C GLU A 99 -14.01 -2.29 -2.58
N PHE A 100 -13.13 -2.94 -3.33
CA PHE A 100 -13.25 -3.09 -4.77
C PHE A 100 -13.74 -4.50 -5.07
N GLY A 101 -15.05 -4.62 -5.29
CA GLY A 101 -15.66 -5.86 -5.77
C GLY A 101 -15.44 -6.08 -7.26
N LEU A 102 -15.76 -7.29 -7.72
CA LEU A 102 -15.82 -7.56 -9.15
C LEU A 102 -16.88 -6.68 -9.82
N PRO A 103 -16.62 -6.13 -11.01
CA PRO A 103 -17.60 -5.31 -11.72
C PRO A 103 -18.83 -6.17 -12.08
N ASP A 104 -20.01 -5.58 -11.95
CA ASP A 104 -21.27 -6.15 -12.41
C ASP A 104 -21.37 -6.11 -13.94
N LEU A 105 -22.51 -6.56 -14.50
CA LEU A 105 -22.68 -6.61 -15.95
C LEU A 105 -22.50 -5.22 -16.57
N GLU A 106 -23.11 -4.19 -15.97
CA GLU A 106 -23.00 -2.81 -16.46
C GLU A 106 -21.56 -2.30 -16.37
N GLY A 107 -20.89 -2.51 -15.23
CA GLY A 107 -19.49 -2.15 -15.02
C GLY A 107 -18.57 -2.84 -16.03
N ARG A 108 -18.79 -4.13 -16.31
CA ARG A 108 -18.06 -4.86 -17.36
C ARG A 108 -18.31 -4.27 -18.74
N THR A 109 -19.56 -3.94 -19.09
CA THR A 109 -19.89 -3.28 -20.36
C THR A 109 -19.22 -1.92 -20.48
N GLN A 110 -19.19 -1.12 -19.41
CA GLN A 110 -18.52 0.18 -19.38
C GLN A 110 -17.01 0.05 -19.54
N ILE A 111 -16.39 -0.90 -18.83
CA ILE A 111 -14.97 -1.24 -18.96
C ILE A 111 -14.69 -1.63 -20.41
N TYR A 112 -15.42 -2.60 -20.95
CA TYR A 112 -15.24 -3.07 -22.32
C TYR A 112 -15.41 -1.96 -23.35
N SER A 113 -16.43 -1.11 -23.21
CA SER A 113 -16.67 0.03 -24.10
C SER A 113 -15.52 1.05 -24.06
N LYS A 114 -14.92 1.30 -22.89
CA LYS A 114 -13.74 2.18 -22.77
C LYS A 114 -12.53 1.63 -23.52
N TYR A 115 -12.21 0.35 -23.32
CA TYR A 115 -11.02 -0.26 -23.94
C TYR A 115 -11.19 -0.52 -25.45
N THR A 116 -12.40 -0.76 -25.94
CA THR A 116 -12.67 -0.98 -27.37
C THR A 116 -12.79 0.31 -28.19
N ARG A 117 -13.15 1.45 -27.59
CA ARG A 117 -13.19 2.75 -28.30
C ARG A 117 -11.82 3.32 -28.65
N ALA A 118 -10.75 2.87 -27.99
CA ALA A 118 -9.42 3.48 -28.10
C ALA A 118 -8.42 2.72 -29.00
N GLY A 119 -8.88 1.72 -29.78
CA GLY A 119 -7.97 0.92 -30.63
C GLY A 119 -6.95 0.09 -29.83
N ALA A 120 -7.21 -0.16 -28.53
CA ALA A 120 -6.37 -1.03 -27.72
C ALA A 120 -6.55 -2.49 -28.14
N ASP A 121 -5.43 -3.21 -28.22
CA ASP A 121 -5.33 -4.58 -28.72
C ASP A 121 -6.31 -5.52 -27.99
N ILE A 122 -7.32 -5.99 -28.73
CA ILE A 122 -8.45 -6.81 -28.28
C ILE A 122 -8.00 -8.19 -27.77
N LYS A 123 -6.75 -8.61 -28.06
CA LYS A 123 -6.27 -9.95 -27.70
C LYS A 123 -6.21 -10.20 -26.19
N SER A 124 -5.91 -9.23 -25.32
CA SER A 124 -5.80 -9.51 -23.88
C SER A 124 -7.13 -9.64 -23.16
N VAL A 125 -8.21 -9.02 -23.68
CA VAL A 125 -9.52 -9.00 -22.99
C VAL A 125 -10.28 -10.32 -23.17
N CYS A 126 -10.02 -11.06 -24.25
CA CYS A 126 -10.72 -12.32 -24.55
C CYS A 126 -9.91 -13.59 -24.25
N THR A 127 -8.61 -13.49 -23.94
CA THR A 127 -7.76 -14.70 -23.79
C THR A 127 -7.88 -15.38 -22.41
N GLU A 128 -8.48 -14.73 -21.41
CA GLU A 128 -8.73 -15.34 -20.08
C GLU A 128 -10.20 -15.77 -19.86
N ALA A 129 -11.04 -15.67 -20.89
CA ALA A 129 -12.44 -16.09 -20.83
C ALA A 129 -12.70 -17.50 -21.40
N GLY A 130 -11.63 -18.31 -21.59
CA GLY A 130 -11.68 -19.70 -22.05
C GLY A 130 -11.22 -20.67 -20.99
#